data_AF-A0A917S0C8-F1
#
_entry.id   AF-A0A917S0C8-F1
#
_cell.length_a   1.000
_cell.length_b   1.000
_cell.length_c   1.000
_cell.angle_alpha   90.00
_cell.angle_beta   90.00
_cell.angle_gamma   90.00
#
_symmetry.space_group_name_H-M   'P 1'
#
loop_
_entity.id
_entity.type
_entity.pdbx_description
1 polymer ?
#
loop_
_entity_poly.entity_id
_entity_poly.type
_entity_poly.pdbx_seq_one_letter_code
_entity_poly.pdbx_strand_id
1 'polypeptide(L)'
;MLTGNDVDAVTGRARLSYRRAAELFETYTSHYADGPYALHQWRHSRLTHAADEWVSTPVLMKLTGTSVRSLAKYARVSDEGLLRFQADSGPARPPPAGPLTASDQSVGGRCGCPGSPRLPPRKISTPRQRKRVGIRQRKAVAFSATHRPAVWQGTR
;
A
#
# COMPACT_ATOMS: atom_id res chain seq x y z
N MET A 1 7.66 -24.29 -27.99
CA MET A 1 8.35 -25.48 -27.43
C MET A 1 8.34 -25.35 -25.92
N LEU A 2 7.65 -26.25 -25.22
CA LEU A 2 7.73 -26.35 -23.75
C LEU A 2 9.06 -27.03 -23.42
N THR A 3 9.83 -26.48 -22.49
CA THR A 3 11.09 -27.10 -22.06
C THR A 3 10.78 -28.33 -21.20
N GLY A 4 11.64 -29.36 -21.19
CA GLY A 4 11.40 -30.60 -20.43
C GLY A 4 11.16 -30.40 -18.93
N ASN A 5 11.53 -29.24 -18.37
CA ASN A 5 11.26 -28.86 -16.98
C ASN A 5 9.84 -28.33 -16.71
N ASP A 6 9.04 -28.16 -17.76
CA ASP A 6 7.66 -27.65 -17.66
C ASP A 6 6.64 -28.78 -17.54
N VAL A 7 7.06 -30.04 -17.49
CA VAL A 7 6.17 -31.20 -17.27
C VAL A 7 6.61 -31.91 -16.00
N ASP A 8 5.69 -32.09 -15.06
CA ASP A 8 5.93 -32.89 -13.87
C ASP A 8 6.12 -34.37 -14.27
N ALA A 9 7.28 -34.93 -13.94
CA ALA A 9 7.65 -36.30 -14.28
C ALA A 9 6.77 -37.36 -13.59
N VAL A 10 6.16 -37.03 -12.45
CA VAL A 10 5.33 -37.99 -11.69
C VAL A 10 3.89 -37.98 -12.18
N THR A 11 3.29 -36.80 -12.36
CA THR A 11 1.88 -36.68 -12.79
C THR A 11 1.70 -36.55 -14.30
N GLY A 12 2.79 -36.35 -15.06
CA GLY A 12 2.75 -36.07 -16.50
C GLY A 12 2.11 -34.72 -16.84
N ARG A 13 1.86 -33.85 -15.84
CA ARG A 13 1.14 -32.60 -16.03
C ARG A 13 2.09 -31.49 -16.47
N ALA A 14 1.75 -30.85 -17.59
CA ALA A 14 2.43 -29.64 -18.01
C ALA A 14 2.04 -28.44 -17.13
N ARG A 15 3.01 -27.60 -16.78
CA ARG A 15 2.81 -26.27 -16.22
C ARG A 15 2.04 -25.44 -17.25
N LEU A 16 1.00 -24.78 -16.76
CA LEU A 16 0.17 -23.92 -17.57
C LEU A 16 0.76 -22.52 -17.67
N SER A 17 0.71 -21.96 -18.88
CA SER A 17 0.90 -20.52 -19.04
C SER A 17 -0.23 -19.77 -18.32
N TYR A 18 0.07 -18.57 -17.83
CA TYR A 18 -0.91 -17.75 -17.11
C TYR A 18 -2.18 -17.51 -17.94
N ARG A 19 -2.03 -17.22 -19.24
CA ARG A 19 -3.16 -17.00 -20.15
C ARG A 19 -4.07 -18.23 -20.22
N ARG A 20 -3.49 -19.42 -20.37
CA ARG A 20 -4.26 -20.66 -20.44
C ARG A 20 -4.92 -21.01 -19.10
N ALA A 21 -4.24 -20.76 -17.99
CA ALA A 21 -4.82 -20.93 -16.66
C ALA A 21 -6.02 -20.00 -16.44
N ALA A 22 -5.94 -18.74 -16.89
CA ALA A 22 -7.05 -17.78 -16.80
C ALA A 22 -8.26 -18.23 -17.64
N GLU A 23 -8.03 -18.63 -18.90
CA GLU A 23 -9.08 -19.16 -19.79
C GLU A 23 -9.81 -20.37 -19.17
N LEU A 24 -9.05 -21.35 -18.67
CA LEU A 24 -9.64 -22.53 -18.03
C LEU A 24 -10.43 -22.14 -16.78
N PHE A 25 -9.87 -21.28 -15.93
CA PHE A 25 -10.51 -20.87 -14.69
C PHE A 25 -11.84 -20.14 -14.95
N GLU A 26 -11.87 -19.20 -15.89
CA GLU A 26 -13.09 -18.51 -16.31
C GLU A 26 -14.12 -19.49 -16.89
N THR A 27 -13.66 -20.44 -17.73
CA THR A 27 -14.52 -21.48 -18.30
C THR A 27 -15.15 -22.35 -17.20
N TYR A 28 -14.34 -22.84 -16.26
CA TYR A 28 -14.82 -23.68 -15.17
C TYR A 28 -15.70 -22.92 -14.18
N THR A 29 -15.55 -21.60 -14.05
CA THR A 29 -16.37 -20.81 -13.12
C THR A 29 -17.57 -20.14 -13.77
N SER A 30 -17.73 -20.27 -15.09
CA SER A 30 -18.82 -19.66 -15.85
C SER A 30 -20.23 -20.09 -15.43
N HIS A 31 -20.37 -21.24 -14.78
CA HIS A 31 -21.66 -21.79 -14.35
C HIS A 31 -22.13 -21.29 -12.98
N TYR A 32 -21.29 -20.54 -12.24
CA TYR A 32 -21.70 -19.94 -10.98
C TYR A 32 -22.61 -18.72 -11.23
N ALA A 33 -23.60 -18.52 -10.35
CA ALA A 33 -24.61 -17.48 -10.49
C ALA A 33 -24.03 -16.05 -10.54
N ASP A 34 -22.88 -15.84 -9.89
CA ASP A 34 -22.20 -14.55 -9.81
C ASP A 34 -21.20 -14.30 -10.97
N GLY A 35 -21.22 -15.17 -11.98
CA GLY A 35 -20.47 -15.03 -13.23
C GLY A 35 -19.09 -15.68 -13.23
N PRO A 36 -18.37 -15.58 -14.37
CA PRO A 36 -17.03 -16.13 -14.48
C PRO A 36 -16.07 -15.34 -13.59
N TYR A 37 -15.39 -16.06 -12.71
CA TYR A 37 -14.38 -15.48 -11.86
C TYR A 37 -13.04 -15.45 -12.59
N ALA A 38 -12.33 -14.33 -12.46
CA ALA A 38 -10.98 -14.18 -12.98
C ALA A 38 -9.93 -14.41 -11.89
N LEU A 39 -8.79 -15.01 -12.24
CA LEU A 39 -7.67 -15.21 -11.30
C LEU A 39 -7.19 -13.91 -10.64
N HIS A 40 -7.31 -12.79 -11.35
CA HIS A 40 -6.98 -11.48 -10.81
C HIS A 40 -7.94 -11.04 -9.69
N GLN A 41 -9.24 -11.36 -9.80
CA GLN A 41 -10.23 -11.07 -8.76
C GLN A 41 -9.94 -11.88 -7.50
N TRP A 42 -9.56 -13.14 -7.64
CA TRP A 42 -9.14 -13.98 -6.52
C TRP A 42 -7.90 -13.44 -5.82
N ARG A 43 -6.90 -12.97 -6.59
CA ARG A 43 -5.73 -12.30 -6.02
C ARG A 43 -6.13 -11.04 -5.24
N HIS A 44 -7.14 -10.30 -5.71
CA HIS A 44 -7.66 -9.11 -5.04
C HIS A 44 -8.38 -9.47 -3.73
N SER A 45 -9.31 -10.42 -3.77
CA SER A 45 -10.07 -10.88 -2.61
C SER A 45 -9.16 -11.43 -1.51
N ARG A 46 -8.18 -12.28 -1.86
CA ARG A 46 -7.20 -12.80 -0.90
C ARG A 46 -6.43 -11.69 -0.19
N LEU A 47 -6.07 -10.62 -0.91
CA LEU A 47 -5.33 -9.51 -0.33
C LEU A 47 -6.18 -8.62 0.56
N THR A 48 -7.43 -8.39 0.18
CA THR A 48 -8.38 -7.65 1.01
C THR A 48 -8.67 -8.40 2.30
N HIS A 49 -8.95 -9.71 2.23
CA HIS A 49 -9.16 -10.52 3.44
C HIS A 49 -7.94 -10.58 4.35
N ALA A 50 -6.73 -10.76 3.78
CA ALA A 50 -5.51 -10.69 4.58
C ALA A 50 -5.34 -9.32 5.27
N ALA A 51 -5.70 -8.23 4.60
CA ALA A 51 -5.66 -6.91 5.21
C ALA A 51 -6.73 -6.71 6.29
N ASP A 52 -7.92 -7.27 6.11
CA ASP A 52 -9.01 -7.23 7.09
C ASP A 52 -8.68 -8.08 8.34
N GLU A 53 -7.88 -9.13 8.20
CA GLU A 53 -7.27 -9.92 9.30
C GLU A 53 -6.12 -9.16 10.02
N TRP A 54 -5.97 -7.85 9.78
CA TRP A 54 -4.95 -6.98 10.36
C TRP A 54 -3.52 -7.41 10.08
N VAL A 55 -3.29 -8.14 8.99
CA VAL A 55 -1.95 -8.52 8.57
C VAL A 55 -1.18 -7.25 8.17
N SER A 56 -0.01 -7.06 8.78
CA SER A 56 0.81 -5.88 8.54
C SER A 56 1.33 -5.83 7.09
N THR A 57 1.53 -4.63 6.55
CA THR A 57 2.03 -4.40 5.19
C THR A 57 3.31 -5.20 4.83
N PRO A 58 4.34 -5.36 5.70
CA PRO A 58 5.49 -6.21 5.36
C PRO A 58 5.14 -7.69 5.17
N VAL A 59 4.13 -8.21 5.88
CA VAL A 59 3.66 -9.58 5.67
C VAL A 59 2.90 -9.70 4.34
N LEU A 60 2.10 -8.70 3.95
CA LEU A 60 1.48 -8.64 2.61
C LEU A 60 2.53 -8.59 1.49
N MET A 61 3.66 -7.91 1.71
CA MET A 61 4.78 -7.92 0.77
C MET A 61 5.36 -9.32 0.61
N LYS A 62 5.61 -10.03 1.72
CA LYS A 62 6.14 -11.40 1.68
C LYS A 62 5.18 -12.36 0.98
N LEU A 63 3.87 -12.18 1.17
CA LEU A 63 2.83 -13.00 0.55
C LEU A 63 2.73 -12.79 -0.97
N THR A 64 2.91 -11.57 -1.46
CA THR A 64 2.63 -11.20 -2.86
C THR A 64 3.85 -11.00 -3.73
N GLY A 65 5.00 -10.68 -3.14
CA GLY A 65 6.20 -10.23 -3.84
C GLY A 65 6.08 -8.86 -4.49
N THR A 66 5.13 -8.02 -4.05
CA THR A 66 4.87 -6.69 -4.66
C THR A 66 5.38 -5.52 -3.82
N SER A 67 5.46 -4.35 -4.44
CA SER A 67 5.93 -3.12 -3.78
C SER A 67 4.93 -2.58 -2.76
N VAL A 68 5.44 -1.84 -1.76
CA VAL A 68 4.62 -1.12 -0.76
C VAL A 68 3.59 -0.21 -1.43
N ARG A 69 3.99 0.51 -2.50
CA ARG A 69 3.11 1.42 -3.24
C ARG A 69 1.90 0.69 -3.82
N SER A 70 2.08 -0.54 -4.30
CA SER A 70 1.00 -1.36 -4.86
C SER A 70 0.07 -1.91 -3.78
N LEU A 71 0.58 -2.12 -2.56
CA LEU A 71 -0.16 -2.64 -1.42
C LEU A 71 -0.95 -1.60 -0.64
N ALA A 72 -0.62 -0.30 -0.80
CA ALA A 72 -1.32 0.80 -0.15
C ALA A 72 -2.84 0.79 -0.37
N LYS A 73 -3.34 0.18 -1.46
CA LYS A 73 -4.78 -0.02 -1.72
C LYS A 73 -5.47 -0.91 -0.68
N TYR A 74 -4.75 -1.87 -0.10
CA TYR A 74 -5.30 -2.85 0.85
C TYR A 74 -5.05 -2.46 2.29
N ALA A 75 -4.06 -1.61 2.56
CA ALA A 75 -3.75 -1.18 3.93
C ALA A 75 -4.95 -0.46 4.55
N ARG A 76 -5.52 -1.04 5.60
CA ARG A 76 -6.57 -0.42 6.42
C ARG A 76 -5.92 0.25 7.62
N VAL A 77 -5.68 1.55 7.51
CA VAL A 77 -5.32 2.39 8.67
C VAL A 77 -6.59 3.10 9.11
N SER A 78 -7.04 2.87 10.35
CA SER A 78 -8.15 3.63 10.91
C SER A 78 -7.68 5.03 11.29
N ASP A 79 -8.48 6.06 11.00
CA ASP A 79 -8.12 7.45 11.35
C ASP A 79 -7.91 7.60 12.86
N GLU A 80 -8.75 6.94 13.66
CA GLU A 80 -8.61 6.88 15.11
C GLU A 80 -7.31 6.17 15.56
N GLY A 81 -6.94 5.07 14.91
CA GLY A 81 -5.68 4.37 15.20
C GLY A 81 -4.46 5.19 14.81
N LEU A 82 -4.56 5.96 13.72
CA LEU A 82 -3.52 6.89 13.29
C LEU A 82 -3.37 8.05 14.27
N LEU A 83 -4.47 8.63 14.75
CA LEU A 83 -4.45 9.70 15.74
C LEU A 83 -3.84 9.23 17.07
N ARG A 84 -4.22 8.03 17.55
CA ARG A 84 -3.62 7.42 18.75
C ARG A 84 -2.12 7.18 18.56
N PHE A 85 -1.73 6.59 17.44
CA PHE A 85 -0.32 6.37 17.12
C PHE A 85 0.48 7.68 17.08
N GLN A 86 -0.08 8.74 16.50
CA GLN A 86 0.56 10.07 16.46
C GLN A 86 0.64 10.71 17.85
N ALA A 87 -0.38 10.54 18.70
CA ALA A 87 -0.37 11.02 20.09
C ALA A 87 0.70 10.30 20.92
N ASP A 88 0.83 8.99 20.75
CA ASP A 88 1.84 8.15 21.43
C ASP A 88 3.26 8.39 20.89
N SER A 89 3.40 8.69 19.59
CA SER A 89 4.68 8.89 18.91
C SER A 89 5.15 10.35 18.91
N GLY A 90 4.40 11.26 19.53
CA GLY A 90 4.72 12.67 19.56
C GLY A 90 6.10 12.92 20.18
N PRO A 91 6.93 13.82 19.61
CA PRO A 91 8.20 14.17 20.24
C PRO A 91 7.92 14.72 21.63
N ALA A 92 8.66 14.25 22.63
CA ALA A 92 8.58 14.80 23.99
C ALA A 92 8.57 16.32 23.89
N ARG A 93 7.45 16.93 24.33
CA ARG A 93 7.27 18.38 24.32
C ARG A 93 8.56 18.99 24.86
N PRO A 94 9.29 19.82 24.08
CA PRO A 94 10.50 20.44 24.59
C PRO A 94 10.12 21.09 25.92
N PRO A 95 10.92 20.89 26.98
CA PRO A 95 10.60 21.43 28.29
C PRO A 95 10.28 22.90 28.12
N PRO A 96 9.26 23.44 28.83
CA PRO A 96 8.94 24.85 28.72
C PRO A 96 10.26 25.60 28.95
N ALA A 97 10.61 26.48 28.00
CA ALA A 97 11.76 27.35 28.19
C ALA A 97 11.54 28.03 29.54
N GLY A 98 12.35 27.65 30.53
CA GLY A 98 12.39 28.34 31.80
C GLY A 98 12.59 29.82 31.50
N PRO A 99 12.08 30.73 32.35
CA PRO A 99 12.19 32.16 32.10
C PRO A 99 13.66 32.46 31.77
N LEU A 100 13.89 33.01 30.57
CA LEU A 100 15.20 33.52 30.18
C LEU A 100 15.54 34.60 31.21
N THR A 101 16.26 34.22 32.26
CA THR A 101 16.80 35.18 33.20
C THR A 101 17.78 36.02 32.39
N ALA A 102 17.49 37.31 32.29
CA ALA A 102 18.15 38.26 31.41
C ALA A 102 19.57 38.63 31.85
N SER A 103 20.32 37.71 32.48
CA SER A 103 21.52 38.04 33.24
C SER A 103 22.83 37.50 32.69
N ASP A 104 22.85 36.86 31.51
CA ASP A 104 24.11 36.32 30.96
C ASP A 104 24.51 36.93 29.61
N GLN A 105 24.34 38.25 29.50
CA GLN A 105 24.96 39.07 28.45
C GLN A 105 26.13 39.86 29.03
N SER A 106 27.24 39.21 29.35
CA SER A 106 28.58 39.83 29.29
C SER A 106 29.64 38.90 29.87
N VAL A 107 30.32 38.11 29.02
CA VAL A 107 31.80 38.12 28.92
C VAL A 107 32.16 37.72 27.49
N GLY A 108 32.96 38.56 26.84
CA GLY A 108 33.39 38.38 25.45
C GLY A 108 34.38 37.25 25.24
N GLY A 109 34.46 36.79 23.98
CA GLY A 109 35.48 35.87 23.53
C GLY A 109 35.46 35.76 22.02
N ARG A 110 36.20 36.64 21.35
CA ARG A 110 36.46 36.56 19.91
C ARG A 110 37.27 35.30 19.62
N CYS A 111 36.81 34.47 18.69
CA CYS A 111 37.68 33.72 17.81
C CYS A 111 37.06 33.75 16.40
N GLY A 112 37.73 34.48 15.51
CA GLY A 112 37.33 34.59 14.11
C GLY A 112 37.76 33.36 13.33
N CYS A 113 36.86 32.87 12.49
CA CYS A 113 37.22 32.08 11.31
C CYS A 113 36.81 32.89 10.08
N PRO A 114 37.75 33.31 9.21
CA PRO A 114 37.42 33.98 7.96
C PRO A 114 37.02 32.92 6.91
N GLY A 115 35.96 33.19 6.16
CA GLY A 115 35.67 32.50 4.91
C GLY A 115 34.52 31.48 4.97
N SER A 116 33.29 31.98 4.87
CA SER A 116 32.23 31.26 4.18
C SER A 116 31.46 32.27 3.32
N PRO A 117 31.47 32.16 1.98
CA PRO A 117 30.67 33.04 1.15
C PRO A 117 29.19 32.77 1.42
N ARG A 118 28.44 33.82 1.77
CA ARG A 118 26.97 33.79 1.85
C ARG A 118 26.41 33.38 0.49
N LEU A 119 25.89 32.16 0.39
CA LEU A 119 25.01 31.79 -0.70
C LEU A 119 23.71 32.62 -0.57
N PRO A 120 23.25 33.27 -1.65
CA PRO A 120 21.97 33.99 -1.61
C PRO A 120 20.80 32.99 -1.45
N PRO A 121 19.66 33.43 -0.90
CA PRO A 121 18.50 32.57 -0.69
C PRO A 121 18.01 32.01 -2.03
N ARG A 122 17.94 30.67 -2.12
CA ARG A 122 17.30 29.97 -3.25
C ARG A 122 15.84 30.42 -3.35
N LYS A 123 15.51 31.16 -4.40
CA LYS A 123 14.12 31.47 -4.75
C LYS A 123 13.42 30.15 -5.08
N ILE A 124 12.51 29.72 -4.21
CA ILE A 124 11.61 28.61 -4.49
C ILE A 124 10.65 29.11 -5.58
N SER A 125 10.88 28.67 -6.81
CA SER A 125 9.98 28.90 -7.93
C SER A 125 8.62 28.30 -7.61
N THR A 126 7.58 29.14 -7.63
CA THR A 126 6.18 28.72 -7.48
C THR A 126 5.79 27.68 -8.53
N PRO A 127 4.95 26.69 -8.19
CA PRO A 127 4.52 25.67 -9.14
C PRO A 127 3.65 26.30 -10.24
N ARG A 128 4.14 26.19 -11.48
CA ARG A 128 3.45 26.55 -12.72
C ARG A 128 2.14 25.75 -12.84
N GLN A 129 1.01 26.44 -12.81
CA GLN A 129 -0.33 25.92 -13.08
C GLN A 129 -0.35 25.06 -14.36
N ARG A 130 -0.42 23.73 -14.22
CA ARG A 130 -0.70 22.81 -15.32
C ARG A 130 -2.22 22.75 -15.51
N LYS A 131 -2.70 23.21 -16.67
CA LYS A 131 -4.09 23.07 -17.11
C LYS A 131 -4.54 21.62 -16.98
N ARG A 132 -5.63 21.40 -16.22
CA ARG A 132 -6.32 20.10 -16.10
C ARG A 132 -6.93 19.72 -17.45
N VAL A 133 -6.41 18.67 -18.09
CA VAL A 133 -7.12 17.98 -19.17
C VAL A 133 -8.12 17.02 -18.52
N GLY A 134 -9.40 17.22 -18.81
CA GLY A 134 -10.51 16.49 -18.19
C GLY A 134 -10.47 14.99 -18.49
N ILE A 135 -10.39 14.18 -17.44
CA ILE A 135 -10.60 12.74 -17.52
C ILE A 135 -12.11 12.51 -17.37
N ARG A 136 -12.74 12.00 -18.43
CA ARG A 136 -14.14 11.56 -18.42
C ARG A 136 -14.30 10.42 -17.40
N GLN A 137 -15.17 10.63 -16.43
CA GLN A 137 -15.55 9.61 -15.45
C GLN A 137 -16.33 8.49 -16.16
N ARG A 138 -15.86 7.24 -16.04
CA ARG A 138 -16.69 6.06 -16.26
C ARG A 138 -17.32 5.68 -14.92
N LYS A 139 -18.66 5.56 -14.94
CA LYS A 139 -19.50 5.23 -13.78
C LYS A 139 -18.99 3.98 -13.06
N ALA A 140 -18.82 4.08 -11.74
CA ALA A 140 -18.69 2.93 -10.87
C ALA A 140 -20.09 2.31 -10.67
N VAL A 141 -20.24 1.03 -10.98
CA VAL A 141 -21.41 0.24 -10.58
C VAL A 141 -21.17 -0.18 -9.13
N ALA A 142 -22.10 0.18 -8.25
CA ALA A 142 -22.05 -0.14 -6.83
C ALA A 142 -22.21 -1.65 -6.64
N PHE A 143 -21.23 -2.27 -5.99
CA PHE A 143 -21.30 -3.64 -5.51
C PHE A 143 -21.95 -3.60 -4.12
N SER A 144 -23.26 -3.84 -4.06
CA SER A 144 -23.99 -3.94 -2.80
C SER A 144 -23.70 -5.28 -2.14
N ALA A 145 -23.00 -5.23 -1.00
CA ALA A 145 -22.72 -6.37 -0.16
C ALA A 145 -23.98 -6.77 0.62
N THR A 146 -24.69 -7.76 0.11
CA THR A 146 -25.67 -8.50 0.91
C THR A 146 -25.57 -9.96 0.54
N HIS A 147 -24.57 -10.70 1.03
CA HIS A 147 -24.72 -12.16 1.09
C HIS A 147 -24.06 -12.75 2.35
N ARG A 148 -24.93 -13.50 3.02
CA ARG A 148 -24.77 -14.23 4.27
C ARG A 148 -23.96 -15.50 3.98
N PRO A 149 -22.93 -15.87 4.75
CA PRO A 149 -22.12 -17.03 4.41
C PRO A 149 -22.93 -18.33 4.58
N ALA A 150 -23.07 -19.08 3.49
CA ALA A 150 -23.57 -20.46 3.52
C ALA A 150 -22.47 -21.36 4.08
N VAL A 151 -22.77 -22.03 5.18
CA VAL A 151 -21.95 -23.08 5.80
C VAL A 151 -21.86 -24.26 4.82
N TRP A 152 -20.66 -24.53 4.31
CA TRP A 152 -20.40 -25.71 3.49
C TRP A 152 -20.16 -26.92 4.41
N GLN A 153 -21.13 -27.83 4.48
CA GLN A 153 -20.96 -29.14 5.11
C GLN A 153 -20.33 -30.10 4.09
N GLY A 154 -19.10 -30.51 4.35
CA GLY A 154 -18.40 -31.52 3.56
C GLY A 154 -18.91 -32.92 3.90
N THR A 155 -19.32 -33.68 2.88
CA THR A 155 -19.55 -35.13 2.99
C THR A 155 -18.36 -35.88 2.38
N ARG A 156 -17.95 -36.93 3.11
CA ARG A 156 -16.97 -37.96 2.73
C ARG A 156 -17.40 -38.73 1.49
#